data_AF-A0A841YVF3-F1
#
_entry.id   AF-A0A841YVF3-F1
#
_cell.length_a   1.000
_cell.length_b   1.000
_cell.length_c   1.000
_cell.angle_alpha   90.00
_cell.angle_beta   90.00
_cell.angle_gamma   90.00
#
_symmetry.space_group_name_H-M   'P 1'
#
loop_
_entity.id
_entity.type
_entity.pdbx_description
1 polymer ?
#
loop_
_entity_poly.entity_id
_entity_poly.type
_entity_poly.pdbx_seq_one_letter_code
_entity_poly.pdbx_strand_id
1 'polypeptide(L)'
;MLLKQKIITNVTNDPREDGYSVIDLFFTKTPSKKDILFEHVSKSSKLYKNYYTETPIWVAFELMNYGMFTRFVEYYYANVQLNKTHFKKANELIKYVKNIRNKAAHSSPIILSIHPNKQKNSYLYNISKEINLTNNQIKVERIHDILAIFILHQAYCTKGIHTDRINLMTAFLKRYEQNKKYYASNENIKRFFSSLYILVDKYH
;
A
#
# COMPACT_ATOMS: atom_id res chain seq x y z
N MET A 1 4.54 -2.44 -7.16
CA MET A 1 5.20 -2.31 -8.48
C MET A 1 5.45 -0.84 -8.82
N LEU A 2 4.43 0.01 -8.96
CA LEU A 2 4.61 1.42 -9.35
C LEU A 2 5.40 2.27 -8.34
N LEU A 3 5.16 2.11 -7.02
CA LEU A 3 5.92 2.85 -6.02
C LEU A 3 7.42 2.47 -6.04
N LYS A 4 7.75 1.19 -6.26
CA LYS A 4 9.15 0.74 -6.42
C LYS A 4 9.80 1.48 -7.59
N GLN A 5 9.13 1.51 -8.74
CA GLN A 5 9.61 2.24 -9.92
C GLN A 5 9.78 3.74 -9.63
N LYS A 6 8.82 4.39 -8.97
CA LYS A 6 8.92 5.81 -8.60
C LYS A 6 10.12 6.10 -7.70
N ILE A 7 10.41 5.24 -6.73
CA ILE A 7 11.58 5.39 -5.87
C ILE A 7 12.86 5.16 -6.68
N ILE A 8 12.94 4.11 -7.50
CA ILE A 8 14.11 3.86 -8.38
C ILE A 8 14.36 5.07 -9.27
N THR A 9 13.35 5.57 -9.97
CA THR A 9 13.48 6.78 -10.81
C THR A 9 13.94 7.99 -10.01
N ASN A 10 13.45 8.18 -8.77
CA ASN A 10 13.87 9.29 -7.93
C ASN A 10 15.34 9.17 -7.51
N VAL A 11 15.78 7.96 -7.17
CA VAL A 11 17.19 7.67 -6.85
C VAL A 11 18.08 7.87 -8.07
N THR A 12 17.69 7.35 -9.24
CA THR A 12 18.46 7.52 -10.48
C THR A 12 18.60 8.99 -10.90
N ASN A 13 17.61 9.82 -10.59
CA ASN A 13 17.63 11.25 -10.91
C ASN A 13 18.24 12.12 -9.79
N ASP A 14 18.64 11.56 -8.65
CA ASP A 14 19.32 12.30 -7.60
C ASP A 14 20.84 12.24 -7.87
N PRO A 15 21.50 13.37 -8.22
CA PRO A 15 22.93 13.36 -8.52
C PRO A 15 23.82 13.03 -7.30
N ARG A 16 23.23 12.94 -6.10
CA ARG A 16 23.94 12.62 -4.84
C ARG A 16 23.83 11.14 -4.48
N GLU A 17 23.05 10.36 -5.23
CA GLU A 17 22.85 8.94 -4.99
C GLU A 17 23.43 8.13 -6.14
N ASP A 18 24.09 7.02 -5.82
CA ASP A 18 24.65 6.06 -6.78
C ASP A 18 23.74 4.83 -6.97
N GLY A 19 22.65 4.73 -6.20
CA GLY A 19 21.73 3.59 -6.19
C GLY A 19 22.17 2.40 -5.32
N TYR A 20 23.32 2.50 -4.64
CA TYR A 20 23.87 1.50 -3.71
C TYR A 20 23.88 2.05 -2.29
N SER A 21 24.36 3.29 -2.12
CA SER A 21 24.50 4.01 -0.85
C SER A 21 23.21 4.00 -0.02
N VAL A 22 22.05 4.28 -0.64
CA VAL A 22 20.75 4.21 0.04
C VAL A 22 20.42 2.82 0.61
N ILE A 23 20.84 1.74 -0.07
CA ILE A 23 20.62 0.36 0.39
C ILE A 23 21.60 0.01 1.51
N ASP A 24 22.87 0.36 1.34
CA ASP A 24 23.88 0.08 2.35
C ASP A 24 23.59 0.82 3.64
N LEU A 25 23.19 2.09 3.58
CA LEU A 25 22.76 2.87 4.74
C LEU A 25 21.49 2.28 5.40
N PHE A 26 20.55 1.77 4.61
CA PHE A 26 19.36 1.08 5.13
C PHE A 26 19.74 -0.19 5.92
N PHE A 27 20.70 -0.98 5.43
CA PHE A 27 21.15 -2.20 6.09
C PHE A 27 22.20 -1.98 7.18
N THR A 28 22.92 -0.87 7.18
CA THR A 28 23.93 -0.56 8.22
C THR A 28 23.31 -0.56 9.61
N LYS A 29 22.08 -0.05 9.75
CA LYS A 29 21.35 -0.05 11.03
C LYS A 29 20.74 -1.40 11.38
N THR A 30 20.65 -2.34 10.44
CA THR A 30 20.14 -3.71 10.67
C THR A 30 20.81 -4.75 9.77
N PRO A 31 22.07 -5.12 10.04
CA PRO A 31 22.87 -5.97 9.15
C PRO A 31 22.25 -7.35 8.90
N SER A 32 21.64 -7.95 9.93
CA SER A 32 20.94 -9.23 9.84
C SER A 32 19.81 -9.26 8.81
N LYS A 33 19.27 -8.08 8.42
CA LYS A 33 18.23 -8.02 7.38
C LYS A 33 18.79 -8.17 5.97
N LYS A 34 20.08 -7.96 5.75
CA LYS A 34 20.72 -8.22 4.45
C LYS A 34 20.82 -9.71 4.19
N ASP A 35 21.10 -10.51 5.23
CA ASP A 35 21.02 -11.97 5.15
C ASP A 35 19.59 -12.42 4.82
N ILE A 36 18.59 -11.85 5.51
CA ILE A 36 17.17 -12.14 5.26
C ILE A 36 16.75 -11.76 3.83
N LEU A 37 17.33 -10.70 3.25
CA LEU A 37 17.06 -10.31 1.86
C LEU A 37 17.47 -11.41 0.88
N PHE A 38 18.59 -12.09 1.13
CA PHE A 38 19.13 -13.14 0.27
C PHE A 38 18.83 -14.56 0.76
N GLU A 39 18.04 -14.74 1.82
CA GLU A 39 17.76 -16.03 2.46
C GLU A 39 17.23 -17.08 1.47
N HIS A 40 16.40 -16.65 0.53
CA HIS A 40 15.81 -17.51 -0.51
C HIS A 40 16.62 -17.56 -1.81
N VAL A 41 17.80 -16.92 -1.84
CA VAL A 41 18.69 -16.90 -3.01
C VAL A 41 19.83 -17.88 -2.78
N SER A 42 19.97 -18.87 -3.67
CA SER A 42 21.10 -19.81 -3.58
C SER A 42 22.44 -19.08 -3.62
N LYS A 43 23.34 -19.39 -2.69
CA LYS A 43 24.70 -18.84 -2.63
C LYS A 43 25.53 -19.17 -3.89
N SER A 44 25.20 -20.27 -4.58
CA SER A 44 25.87 -20.63 -5.83
C SER A 44 25.35 -19.85 -7.04
N SER A 45 24.18 -19.18 -6.92
CA SER A 45 23.56 -18.44 -8.01
C SER A 45 24.38 -17.22 -8.42
N LYS A 46 24.25 -16.85 -9.70
CA LYS A 46 24.86 -15.62 -10.25
C LYS A 46 24.33 -14.37 -9.53
N LEU A 47 23.06 -14.38 -9.12
CA LEU A 47 22.45 -13.27 -8.38
C LEU A 47 23.14 -13.03 -7.04
N TYR A 48 23.37 -14.08 -6.25
CA TYR A 48 24.06 -13.95 -4.97
C TYR A 48 25.51 -13.51 -5.17
N LYS A 49 26.25 -14.20 -6.05
CA LYS A 49 27.67 -13.91 -6.29
C LYS A 49 27.92 -12.48 -6.78
N ASN A 50 27.02 -11.94 -7.60
CA ASN A 50 27.20 -10.61 -8.18
C ASN A 50 26.68 -9.46 -7.31
N TYR A 51 25.69 -9.69 -6.45
CA TYR A 51 24.95 -8.59 -5.80
C TYR A 51 24.83 -8.71 -4.28
N TYR A 52 25.34 -9.78 -3.66
CA TYR A 52 25.31 -9.90 -2.21
C TYR A 52 26.20 -8.86 -1.53
N THR A 53 27.44 -8.66 -2.01
CA THR A 53 28.37 -7.69 -1.43
C THR A 53 27.88 -6.26 -1.68
N GLU A 54 27.67 -5.90 -2.95
CA GLU A 54 27.18 -4.59 -3.37
C GLU A 54 25.77 -4.75 -3.96
N THR A 55 24.76 -4.40 -3.16
CA THR A 55 23.36 -4.62 -3.54
C THR A 55 22.74 -3.33 -4.08
N PRO A 56 22.55 -3.17 -5.40
CA PRO A 56 21.87 -2.01 -5.93
C PRO A 56 20.38 -2.03 -5.55
N ILE A 57 19.76 -0.85 -5.49
CA ILE A 57 18.36 -0.67 -5.10
C ILE A 57 17.38 -1.52 -5.89
N TRP A 58 17.61 -1.72 -7.20
CA TRP A 58 16.72 -2.53 -8.03
C TRP A 58 16.77 -4.01 -7.64
N VAL A 59 17.95 -4.57 -7.34
CA VAL A 59 18.08 -5.96 -6.85
C VAL A 59 17.44 -6.09 -5.48
N ALA A 60 17.72 -5.13 -4.58
CA ALA A 60 17.13 -5.13 -3.25
C ALA A 60 15.59 -5.11 -3.34
N PHE A 61 15.03 -4.30 -4.24
CA PHE A 61 13.60 -4.24 -4.44
C PHE A 61 13.00 -5.52 -4.99
N GLU A 62 13.67 -6.23 -5.90
CA GLU A 62 13.18 -7.53 -6.37
C GLU A 62 13.14 -8.57 -5.25
N LEU A 63 14.14 -8.59 -4.37
CA LEU A 63 14.24 -9.55 -3.27
C LEU A 63 13.40 -9.17 -2.04
N MET A 64 13.06 -7.89 -1.86
CA MET A 64 12.28 -7.43 -0.71
C MET A 64 10.87 -8.01 -0.68
N ASN A 65 10.57 -8.73 0.41
CA ASN A 65 9.19 -8.98 0.81
C ASN A 65 8.46 -7.67 1.20
N TYR A 66 7.13 -7.73 1.31
CA TYR A 66 6.32 -6.54 1.56
C TYR A 66 6.65 -5.82 2.87
N GLY A 67 6.96 -6.58 3.92
CA GLY A 67 7.26 -6.03 5.24
C GLY A 67 8.57 -5.26 5.22
N MET A 68 9.60 -5.80 4.58
CA MET A 68 10.87 -5.12 4.41
C MET A 68 10.73 -3.91 3.50
N PHE A 69 9.97 -4.01 2.41
CA PHE A 69 9.69 -2.87 1.53
C PHE A 69 8.96 -1.73 2.26
N THR A 70 8.00 -2.04 3.13
CA THR A 70 7.30 -1.03 3.96
C THR A 70 8.28 -0.26 4.83
N ARG A 71 9.18 -0.97 5.53
CA ARG A 71 10.23 -0.36 6.36
C ARG A 71 11.21 0.46 5.53
N PHE A 72 11.54 -0.02 4.33
CA PHE A 72 12.38 0.73 3.41
C PHE A 72 11.72 2.04 3.00
N VAL A 73 10.42 2.07 2.70
CA VAL A 73 9.69 3.30 2.35
C VAL A 73 9.71 4.32 3.49
N GLU A 74 9.52 3.86 4.73
CA GLU A 74 9.61 4.72 5.92
C GLU A 74 11.03 5.30 6.10
N TYR A 75 12.05 4.45 5.95
CA TYR A 75 13.45 4.87 5.96
C TYR A 75 13.75 5.88 4.84
N TYR A 76 13.33 5.59 3.62
CA TYR A 76 13.57 6.42 2.44
C TYR A 76 12.97 7.81 2.61
N TYR A 77 11.72 7.90 3.06
CA TYR A 77 11.07 9.19 3.32
C TYR A 77 11.75 9.99 4.42
N ALA A 78 12.29 9.33 5.46
CA ALA A 78 13.00 9.99 6.54
C ALA A 78 14.32 10.61 6.06
N ASN A 79 15.07 9.92 5.20
CA ASN A 79 16.45 10.27 4.86
C ASN A 79 16.62 11.01 3.52
N VAL A 80 15.69 10.86 2.58
CA VAL A 80 15.79 11.51 1.26
C VAL A 80 14.97 12.81 1.22
N GLN A 81 15.60 13.88 0.74
CA GLN A 81 14.95 15.19 0.60
C GLN A 81 14.38 15.42 -0.80
N LEU A 82 14.98 14.80 -1.83
CA LEU A 82 14.50 14.95 -3.21
C LEU A 82 13.09 14.38 -3.35
N ASN A 83 12.15 15.21 -3.83
CA ASN A 83 10.74 14.85 -4.00
C ASN A 83 10.08 14.29 -2.74
N LYS A 84 10.53 14.69 -1.54
CA LYS A 84 10.04 14.17 -0.26
C LYS A 84 8.52 14.20 -0.12
N THR A 85 7.88 15.29 -0.55
CA THR A 85 6.41 15.45 -0.52
C THR A 85 5.68 14.37 -1.33
N HIS A 86 6.27 13.90 -2.43
CA HIS A 86 5.72 12.83 -3.28
C HIS A 86 5.61 11.49 -2.53
N PHE A 87 6.50 11.25 -1.57
CA PHE A 87 6.56 10.00 -0.81
C PHE A 87 5.84 10.06 0.55
N LYS A 88 5.34 11.24 0.96
CA LYS A 88 4.60 11.41 2.22
C LYS A 88 3.41 10.47 2.35
N LYS A 89 2.58 10.37 1.29
CA LYS A 89 1.42 9.46 1.27
C LYS A 89 1.85 7.99 1.42
N ALA A 90 2.90 7.57 0.71
CA ALA A 90 3.46 6.23 0.85
C ALA A 90 3.91 5.95 2.29
N ASN A 91 4.67 6.85 2.91
CA ASN A 91 5.12 6.72 4.30
C ASN A 91 3.96 6.52 5.29
N GLU A 92 2.89 7.32 5.16
CA GLU A 92 1.76 7.23 6.08
C GLU A 92 0.93 5.95 5.90
N LEU A 93 0.76 5.50 4.64
CA LEU A 93 -0.33 4.61 4.28
C LEU A 93 0.07 3.19 3.87
N ILE A 94 1.32 2.97 3.43
CA ILE A 94 1.71 1.69 2.81
C ILE A 94 1.53 0.48 3.74
N LYS A 95 1.62 0.68 5.05
CA LYS A 95 1.39 -0.35 6.07
C LYS A 95 -0.04 -0.89 6.07
N TYR A 96 -1.04 -0.07 5.72
CA TYR A 96 -2.46 -0.48 5.71
C TYR A 96 -2.81 -1.35 4.51
N VAL A 97 -2.11 -1.17 3.38
CA VAL A 97 -2.28 -2.00 2.18
C VAL A 97 -1.94 -3.48 2.45
N LYS A 98 -1.02 -3.75 3.38
CA LYS A 98 -0.66 -5.12 3.79
C LYS A 98 -1.88 -5.93 4.22
N ASN A 99 -2.79 -5.31 4.96
CA ASN A 99 -3.93 -5.99 5.57
C ASN A 99 -4.88 -6.56 4.50
N ILE A 100 -5.16 -5.79 3.45
CA ILE A 100 -6.01 -6.22 2.34
C ILE A 100 -5.26 -7.21 1.45
N ARG A 101 -3.97 -6.96 1.15
CA ARG A 101 -3.14 -7.90 0.38
C ARG A 101 -3.12 -9.29 1.03
N ASN A 102 -2.89 -9.36 2.34
CA ASN A 102 -2.84 -10.62 3.08
C ASN A 102 -4.19 -11.35 3.02
N LYS A 103 -5.30 -10.62 3.15
CA LYS A 103 -6.63 -11.22 2.99
C LYS A 103 -6.84 -11.84 1.62
N ALA A 104 -6.46 -11.12 0.56
CA ALA A 104 -6.56 -11.63 -0.80
C ALA A 104 -5.69 -12.88 -1.00
N ALA A 105 -4.47 -12.89 -0.47
CA ALA A 105 -3.56 -14.04 -0.56
C ALA A 105 -4.06 -15.29 0.18
N HIS A 106 -4.84 -15.11 1.24
CA HIS A 106 -5.47 -16.20 2.01
C HIS A 106 -6.94 -16.46 1.61
N SER A 107 -7.41 -15.92 0.48
CA SER A 107 -8.81 -16.03 0.01
C SER A 107 -9.86 -15.70 1.09
N SER A 108 -9.52 -14.80 2.01
CA SER A 108 -10.38 -14.44 3.14
C SER A 108 -11.43 -13.41 2.70
N PRO A 109 -12.73 -13.63 2.96
CA PRO A 109 -13.77 -12.67 2.59
C PRO A 109 -13.52 -11.29 3.21
N ILE A 110 -13.66 -10.24 2.38
CA ILE A 110 -13.41 -8.85 2.81
C ILE A 110 -14.49 -8.36 3.78
N ILE A 111 -15.71 -8.90 3.66
CA ILE A 111 -16.86 -8.57 4.51
C ILE A 111 -16.85 -9.30 5.86
N LEU A 112 -15.84 -10.14 6.13
CA LEU A 112 -15.74 -10.85 7.41
C LEU A 112 -15.33 -9.88 8.53
N SER A 113 -16.11 -9.87 9.62
CA SER A 113 -15.88 -9.08 10.84
C SER A 113 -15.78 -7.56 10.62
N ILE A 114 -16.66 -7.00 9.78
CA ILE A 114 -16.72 -5.57 9.43
C ILE A 114 -17.40 -4.68 10.50
N HIS A 115 -17.12 -4.93 11.76
CA HIS A 115 -17.62 -4.10 12.86
C HIS A 115 -16.75 -2.85 13.04
N PRO A 116 -17.34 -1.68 13.36
CA PRO A 116 -16.57 -0.50 13.75
C PRO A 116 -15.72 -0.79 14.98
N ASN A 117 -14.46 -0.38 14.96
CA ASN A 117 -13.53 -0.52 16.08
C ASN A 117 -12.94 0.85 16.46
N LYS A 118 -11.93 0.86 17.34
CA LYS A 118 -11.18 2.07 17.68
C LYS A 118 -10.48 2.65 16.45
N GLN A 119 -10.46 3.98 16.37
CA GLN A 119 -9.73 4.71 15.32
C GLN A 119 -8.23 4.42 15.49
N LYS A 120 -7.56 4.07 14.38
CA LYS A 120 -6.14 3.69 14.40
C LYS A 120 -5.19 4.75 13.82
N ASN A 121 -5.67 5.64 12.95
CA ASN A 121 -4.84 6.62 12.24
C ASN A 121 -5.54 7.98 12.11
N SER A 122 -4.87 9.05 12.52
CA SER A 122 -5.40 10.43 12.44
C SER A 122 -5.39 10.99 11.02
N TYR A 123 -4.39 10.65 10.20
CA TYR A 123 -4.28 11.09 8.81
C TYR A 123 -5.46 10.57 7.96
N LEU A 124 -5.76 9.28 8.03
CA LEU A 124 -6.91 8.68 7.34
C LEU A 124 -8.24 9.18 7.89
N TYR A 125 -8.33 9.44 9.19
CA TYR A 125 -9.53 10.00 9.79
C TYR A 125 -9.82 11.42 9.29
N ASN A 126 -8.81 12.27 9.16
CA ASN A 126 -8.98 13.62 8.62
C ASN A 126 -9.44 13.57 7.15
N ILE A 127 -8.78 12.75 6.32
CA ILE A 127 -9.20 12.54 4.92
C ILE A 127 -10.63 11.99 4.85
N SER A 128 -11.00 11.10 5.77
CA SER A 128 -12.35 10.52 5.80
C SER A 128 -13.44 11.59 5.95
N LYS A 129 -13.16 12.65 6.71
CA LYS A 129 -14.08 13.79 6.85
C LYS A 129 -14.20 14.59 5.55
N GLU A 130 -13.08 14.81 4.87
CA GLU A 130 -13.07 15.54 3.58
C GLU A 130 -13.91 14.84 2.51
N ILE A 131 -13.99 13.51 2.55
CA ILE A 131 -14.80 12.70 1.62
C ILE A 131 -16.17 12.31 2.18
N ASN A 132 -16.60 12.89 3.30
CA ASN A 132 -17.90 12.65 3.95
C ASN A 132 -18.16 11.20 4.41
N LEU A 133 -17.13 10.46 4.80
CA LEU A 133 -17.32 9.21 5.55
C LEU A 133 -17.70 9.54 7.00
N THR A 134 -18.71 8.86 7.51
CA THR A 134 -19.10 8.96 8.91
C THR A 134 -18.06 8.30 9.83
N ASN A 135 -18.04 8.70 11.10
CA ASN A 135 -17.18 8.11 12.12
C ASN A 135 -17.33 6.58 12.22
N ASN A 136 -18.55 6.06 12.08
CA ASN A 136 -18.79 4.62 12.15
C ASN A 136 -18.30 3.88 10.90
N GLN A 137 -18.25 4.54 9.74
CA GLN A 137 -17.73 3.96 8.51
C GLN A 137 -16.21 3.88 8.53
N ILE A 138 -15.50 4.97 8.84
CA ILE A 138 -14.03 4.95 8.88
C ILE A 138 -13.46 4.08 10.00
N LYS A 139 -14.23 3.87 11.09
CA LYS A 139 -13.89 2.93 12.16
C LYS A 139 -13.96 1.46 11.75
N VAL A 140 -14.60 1.14 10.62
CA VAL A 140 -14.52 -0.22 10.04
C VAL A 140 -13.12 -0.38 9.45
N GLU A 141 -12.32 -1.27 10.03
CA GLU A 141 -10.92 -1.49 9.63
C GLU A 141 -10.76 -1.76 8.13
N ARG A 142 -11.72 -2.46 7.52
CA ARG A 142 -11.71 -2.70 6.07
C ARG A 142 -11.87 -1.42 5.26
N ILE A 143 -12.76 -0.53 5.65
CA ILE A 143 -12.96 0.76 4.98
C ILE A 143 -11.72 1.64 5.18
N HIS A 144 -11.17 1.66 6.38
CA HIS A 144 -9.92 2.35 6.68
C HIS A 144 -8.76 1.91 5.76
N ASP A 145 -8.54 0.60 5.64
CA ASP A 145 -7.45 0.07 4.81
C ASP A 145 -7.74 0.22 3.31
N ILE A 146 -9.01 0.11 2.89
CA ILE A 146 -9.41 0.37 1.50
C ILE A 146 -9.21 1.85 1.14
N LEU A 147 -9.56 2.79 2.03
CA LEU A 147 -9.29 4.21 1.82
C LEU A 147 -7.80 4.47 1.62
N ALA A 148 -6.94 3.85 2.43
CA ALA A 148 -5.49 3.95 2.26
C ALA A 148 -5.03 3.47 0.87
N ILE A 149 -5.60 2.35 0.38
CA ILE A 149 -5.33 1.84 -0.97
C ILE A 149 -5.79 2.85 -2.02
N PHE A 150 -6.98 3.41 -1.91
CA PHE A 150 -7.51 4.39 -2.85
C PHE A 150 -6.62 5.63 -2.93
N ILE A 151 -6.20 6.19 -1.79
CA ILE A 151 -5.29 7.36 -1.74
C ILE A 151 -3.95 7.05 -2.42
N LEU A 152 -3.36 5.89 -2.11
CA LEU A 152 -2.07 5.48 -2.69
C LEU A 152 -2.19 5.18 -4.18
N HIS A 153 -3.29 4.53 -4.58
CA HIS A 153 -3.60 4.31 -5.97
C HIS A 153 -3.60 5.67 -6.68
N GLN A 154 -4.34 6.66 -6.15
CA GLN A 154 -4.47 8.00 -6.75
C GLN A 154 -3.14 8.75 -6.84
N ALA A 155 -2.26 8.54 -5.87
CA ALA A 155 -0.96 9.20 -5.84
C ALA A 155 0.04 8.62 -6.86
N TYR A 156 -0.04 7.32 -7.17
CA TYR A 156 1.04 6.62 -7.88
C TYR A 156 0.63 5.93 -9.19
N CYS A 157 -0.66 5.75 -9.45
CA CYS A 157 -1.15 5.14 -10.69
C CYS A 157 -1.44 6.20 -11.76
N THR A 158 -1.43 5.75 -13.03
CA THR A 158 -1.81 6.59 -14.17
C THR A 158 -3.33 6.66 -14.30
N LYS A 159 -3.84 7.72 -14.95
CA LYS A 159 -5.28 7.92 -15.15
C LYS A 159 -5.98 6.72 -15.82
N GLY A 160 -5.32 6.05 -16.77
CA GLY A 160 -5.89 4.84 -17.39
C GLY A 160 -6.13 3.71 -16.37
N ILE A 161 -5.12 3.40 -15.54
CA ILE A 161 -5.25 2.39 -14.48
C ILE A 161 -6.32 2.79 -13.46
N HIS A 162 -6.44 4.10 -13.18
CA HIS A 162 -7.52 4.63 -12.35
C HIS A 162 -8.90 4.30 -12.90
N THR A 163 -9.16 4.70 -14.14
CA THR A 163 -10.45 4.48 -14.80
C THR A 163 -10.82 3.00 -14.81
N ASP A 164 -9.89 2.12 -15.16
CA ASP A 164 -10.15 0.68 -15.18
C ASP A 164 -10.54 0.12 -13.82
N ARG A 165 -9.86 0.57 -12.74
CA ARG A 165 -10.13 0.09 -11.38
C ARG A 165 -11.44 0.63 -10.83
N ILE A 166 -11.78 1.87 -11.14
CA ILE A 166 -13.07 2.46 -10.78
C ILE A 166 -14.20 1.73 -11.52
N ASN A 167 -14.05 1.45 -12.81
CA ASN A 167 -15.06 0.69 -13.58
C ASN A 167 -15.32 -0.70 -12.98
N LEU A 168 -14.27 -1.41 -12.57
CA LEU A 168 -14.41 -2.70 -11.89
C LEU A 168 -15.13 -2.57 -10.54
N MET A 169 -14.83 -1.53 -9.76
CA MET A 169 -15.48 -1.29 -8.48
C MET A 169 -16.96 -0.92 -8.67
N THR A 170 -17.27 -0.09 -9.65
CA THR A 170 -18.65 0.27 -10.03
C THR A 170 -19.44 -0.97 -10.46
N ALA A 171 -18.85 -1.85 -11.28
CA ALA A 171 -19.47 -3.12 -11.66
C ALA A 171 -19.71 -4.03 -10.45
N PHE A 172 -18.77 -4.08 -9.51
CA PHE A 172 -18.93 -4.82 -8.25
C PHE A 172 -20.07 -4.27 -7.39
N LEU A 173 -20.17 -2.95 -7.24
CA LEU A 173 -21.27 -2.30 -6.51
C LEU A 173 -22.63 -2.55 -7.17
N LYS A 174 -22.69 -2.51 -8.51
CA LYS A 174 -23.91 -2.88 -9.26
C LYS A 174 -24.37 -4.31 -8.97
N ARG A 175 -23.44 -5.26 -8.87
CA ARG A 175 -23.76 -6.65 -8.48
C ARG A 175 -24.30 -6.73 -7.06
N TYR A 176 -23.78 -5.92 -6.14
CA TYR A 176 -24.32 -5.84 -4.79
C TYR A 176 -25.76 -5.33 -4.78
N GLU A 177 -26.11 -4.27 -5.52
CA GLU A 177 -27.49 -3.75 -5.54
C GLU A 177 -28.50 -4.79 -6.02
N GLN A 178 -28.15 -5.57 -7.05
CA GLN A 178 -28.99 -6.67 -7.55
C GLN A 178 -29.35 -7.70 -6.47
N ASN A 179 -28.47 -7.84 -5.47
CA ASN A 179 -28.54 -8.85 -4.42
C ASN A 179 -28.80 -8.24 -3.02
N LYS A 180 -29.07 -6.92 -2.95
CA LYS A 180 -29.13 -6.16 -1.69
C LYS A 180 -30.16 -6.70 -0.69
N LYS A 181 -31.25 -7.29 -1.19
CA LYS A 181 -32.30 -7.91 -0.37
C LYS A 181 -31.74 -9.00 0.55
N TYR A 182 -30.73 -9.76 0.11
CA TYR A 182 -30.11 -10.82 0.93
C TYR A 182 -29.37 -10.27 2.16
N TYR A 183 -29.01 -9.00 2.16
CA TYR A 183 -28.22 -8.37 3.21
C TYR A 183 -29.00 -7.28 3.97
N ALA A 184 -30.29 -7.12 3.69
CA ALA A 184 -31.10 -6.01 4.19
C ALA A 184 -31.15 -5.93 5.73
N SER A 185 -31.10 -7.08 6.41
CA SER A 185 -31.11 -7.18 7.87
C SER A 185 -29.74 -6.91 8.53
N ASN A 186 -28.64 -6.89 7.76
CA ASN A 186 -27.29 -6.73 8.32
C ASN A 186 -26.76 -5.31 8.16
N GLU A 187 -26.85 -4.53 9.25
CA GLU A 187 -26.36 -3.14 9.29
C GLU A 187 -24.88 -2.97 8.96
N ASN A 188 -24.03 -3.94 9.33
CA ASN A 188 -22.60 -3.82 9.06
C ASN A 188 -22.29 -3.99 7.57
N ILE A 189 -22.96 -4.92 6.89
CA ILE A 189 -22.83 -5.09 5.44
C ILE A 189 -23.35 -3.83 4.73
N LYS A 190 -24.53 -3.32 5.12
CA LYS A 190 -25.08 -2.07 4.54
C LYS A 190 -24.11 -0.90 4.70
N ARG A 191 -23.52 -0.75 5.89
CA ARG A 191 -22.51 0.29 6.18
C ARG A 191 -21.26 0.11 5.34
N PHE A 192 -20.77 -1.11 5.18
CA PHE A 192 -19.58 -1.38 4.37
C PHE A 192 -19.80 -0.96 2.91
N PHE A 193 -20.90 -1.40 2.30
CA PHE A 193 -21.21 -1.03 0.92
C PHE A 193 -21.53 0.45 0.74
N SER A 194 -22.26 1.09 1.67
CA SER A 194 -22.48 2.54 1.61
C SER A 194 -21.17 3.34 1.70
N SER A 195 -20.19 2.83 2.44
CA SER A 195 -18.84 3.42 2.47
C SER A 195 -18.14 3.26 1.13
N LEU A 196 -18.22 2.08 0.50
CA LEU A 196 -17.60 1.84 -0.81
C LEU A 196 -18.21 2.74 -1.90
N TYR A 197 -19.52 3.02 -1.87
CA TYR A 197 -20.12 4.00 -2.78
C TYR A 197 -19.49 5.37 -2.65
N ILE A 198 -19.33 5.87 -1.43
CA ILE A 198 -18.69 7.16 -1.16
C ILE A 198 -17.25 7.14 -1.69
N LEU A 199 -16.51 6.06 -1.45
CA LEU A 199 -15.13 5.93 -1.94
C LEU A 199 -15.06 5.93 -3.47
N VAL A 200 -15.99 5.27 -4.17
CA VAL A 200 -15.99 5.26 -5.64
C VAL A 200 -16.39 6.63 -6.21
N ASP A 201 -17.44 7.25 -5.68
CA ASP A 201 -17.94 8.56 -6.09
C ASP A 201 -16.89 9.67 -5.92
N LYS A 202 -16.13 9.63 -4.82
CA LYS A 202 -15.09 10.64 -4.53
C LYS A 202 -13.77 10.42 -5.25
N TYR A 203 -13.59 9.28 -5.92
CA TYR A 203 -12.34 8.91 -6.59
C TYR A 203 -12.50 8.82 -8.12
N HIS A 204 -13.16 9.81 -8.72
CA HIS A 204 -13.16 10.07 -10.16
C HIS A 204 -11.95 10.91 -10.62
#